data_AF-A0A9D4F0L5-F1
#
_entry.id   AF-A0A9D4F0L5-F1
#
_cell.length_a   1.000
_cell.length_b   1.000
_cell.length_c   1.000
_cell.angle_alpha   90.00
_cell.angle_beta   90.00
_cell.angle_gamma   90.00
#
_symmetry.space_group_name_H-M   'P 1'
#
loop_
_entity.id
_entity.type
_entity.pdbx_description
1 polymer ?
#
loop_
_entity_poly.entity_id
_entity_poly.type
_entity_poly.pdbx_seq_one_letter_code
_entity_poly.pdbx_strand_id
1 'polypeptide(L)' 'MDCTNVLSKIGVTHDMTKAEREQNEELIELAKEKSSNDNSGKFHFLVRGPPWARKIVKVAKKD' A
#
# COMPACT_ATOMS: atom_id res chain seq x y z
N MET A 1 26.06 -26.79 6.53
CA MET A 1 25.64 -25.56 7.21
C MET A 1 25.26 -24.58 6.11
N ASP A 2 23.96 -24.45 5.85
CA ASP A 2 23.45 -23.61 4.76
C ASP A 2 23.33 -22.17 5.26
N CYS A 3 24.31 -21.34 4.89
CA CYS A 3 24.24 -19.89 5.08
C CYS A 3 23.31 -19.29 4.01
N THR A 4 22.00 -19.49 4.15
CA THR A 4 21.03 -18.83 3.28
C THR A 4 21.01 -17.34 3.59
N ASN A 5 21.41 -16.56 2.60
CA ASN A 5 21.56 -15.13 2.63
C ASN A 5 20.20 -14.46 2.91
N VAL A 6 19.89 -14.17 4.18
CA VAL A 6 18.67 -13.43 4.57
C VAL A 6 18.89 -11.97 4.20
N LEU A 7 18.63 -11.61 2.94
CA LEU A 7 18.57 -10.22 2.52
C LEU A 7 17.34 -9.57 3.18
N SER A 8 17.55 -8.94 4.33
CA SER A 8 16.55 -8.09 4.98
C SER A 8 16.17 -6.96 4.01
N LYS A 9 14.90 -6.94 3.58
CA LYS A 9 14.39 -5.87 2.70
C LYS A 9 14.49 -4.53 3.44
N ILE A 10 15.37 -3.65 2.96
CA ILE A 10 15.46 -2.28 3.46
C ILE A 10 14.21 -1.54 2.98
N GLY A 11 13.38 -1.11 3.92
CA GLY A 11 12.21 -0.28 3.65
C GLY A 11 12.57 1.19 3.78
N VAL A 12 12.40 1.97 2.70
CA VAL A 12 12.45 3.43 2.76
C VAL A 12 11.02 3.93 2.86
N THR A 13 10.70 4.56 3.98
CA THR A 13 9.38 5.15 4.23
C THR A 13 9.55 6.58 4.69
N HIS A 14 8.51 7.39 4.49
CA HIS A 14 8.47 8.71 5.09
C HIS A 14 8.43 8.59 6.62
N ASP A 15 9.07 9.54 7.30
CA ASP A 15 8.82 9.76 8.71
C ASP A 15 7.40 10.30 8.85
N MET A 16 6.62 9.67 9.71
CA MET A 16 5.19 9.95 9.86
C MET A 16 4.85 10.02 11.34
N THR A 17 4.04 11.00 11.70
CA THR A 17 3.41 11.07 13.01
C THR A 17 2.45 9.88 13.20
N LYS A 18 2.07 9.63 14.46
CA LYS A 18 1.11 8.57 14.78
C LYS A 18 -0.23 8.75 14.05
N ALA A 19 -0.77 9.97 14.06
CA ALA A 19 -2.03 10.28 13.39
C ALA A 19 -1.95 10.05 11.86
N GLU A 20 -0.85 10.46 11.22
CA GLU A 20 -0.65 10.21 9.78
C GLU A 20 -0.52 8.72 9.44
N ARG A 21 0.02 7.92 10.37
CA ARG A 21 0.11 6.46 10.20
C ARG A 21 -1.27 5.81 10.31
N GLU A 22 -2.08 6.21 11.28
CA GLU A 22 -3.45 5.73 11.45
C GLU A 22 -4.31 6.06 10.21
N GLN A 23 -4.26 7.30 9.74
CA GLN A 23 -4.92 7.70 8.48
C GLN A 23 -4.44 6.90 7.27
N ASN A 24 -3.15 6.54 7.22
CA ASN A 24 -2.64 5.69 6.15
C ASN A 24 -3.23 4.28 6.20
N GLU A 25 -3.31 3.69 7.38
CA GLU A 25 -3.84 2.36 7.59
C GLU A 25 -5.31 2.30 7.17
N GLU A 26 -6.11 3.29 7.59
CA GLU A 26 -7.51 3.46 7.16
C GLU A 26 -7.63 3.54 5.62
N LEU A 27 -6.81 4.37 4.98
CA LEU A 27 -6.82 4.50 3.51
C LEU A 27 -6.40 3.20 2.80
N ILE A 28 -5.48 2.43 3.38
CA ILE A 28 -5.06 1.13 2.85
C ILE A 28 -6.18 0.11 2.98
N GLU A 29 -6.88 0.06 4.12
CA GLU A 29 -8.02 -0.83 4.31
C GLU A 29 -9.15 -0.50 3.33
N LEU A 30 -9.51 0.78 3.20
CA LEU A 30 -10.50 1.23 2.22
C LEU A 30 -10.09 0.90 0.78
N ALA A 31 -8.80 0.98 0.45
CA ALA A 31 -8.31 0.58 -0.86
C ALA A 31 -8.43 -0.93 -1.08
N LYS A 32 -8.14 -1.76 -0.07
CA LYS A 32 -8.34 -3.21 -0.13
C LYS A 32 -9.81 -3.56 -0.33
N GLU A 33 -10.71 -2.97 0.46
CA GLU A 33 -12.16 -3.17 0.32
C GLU A 33 -12.65 -2.82 -1.08
N LYS A 34 -12.25 -1.66 -1.61
CA LYS A 34 -12.59 -1.26 -2.98
C LYS A 34 -12.05 -2.25 -4.02
N SER A 35 -10.85 -2.78 -3.80
CA SER A 35 -10.26 -3.78 -4.70
C SER A 35 -10.97 -5.13 -4.59
N SER A 36 -11.45 -5.53 -3.42
CA SER A 36 -12.21 -6.76 -3.22
C SER A 36 -13.62 -6.67 -3.79
N ASN A 37 -14.24 -5.49 -3.73
CA ASN A 37 -15.59 -5.29 -4.28
C ASN A 37 -15.59 -5.15 -5.81
N ASP A 38 -14.46 -4.72 -6.41
CA ASP A 38 -14.25 -4.71 -7.86
C ASP A 38 -13.97 -6.14 -8.36
N ASN A 39 -15.04 -6.94 -8.51
CA ASN A 39 -15.03 -8.34 -8.99
C ASN A 39 -14.44 -8.53 -10.40
N SER A 40 -14.06 -7.43 -11.08
CA SER A 40 -13.49 -7.49 -12.43
C SER A 40 -12.07 -8.06 -12.44
N GLY A 41 -11.31 -8.00 -11.33
CA GLY A 41 -9.91 -8.42 -11.27
C GLY A 41 -8.94 -7.61 -12.16
N LYS A 42 -9.45 -6.64 -12.92
CA LYS A 42 -8.70 -5.80 -13.87
C LYS A 42 -8.00 -4.63 -13.20
N PHE A 43 -8.39 -4.29 -11.96
CA PHE A 43 -7.90 -3.11 -11.29
C PHE A 43 -7.55 -3.39 -9.83
N HIS A 44 -6.52 -2.70 -9.36
CA HIS A 44 -6.16 -2.62 -7.96
C HIS A 44 -6.25 -1.17 -7.50
N PHE A 45 -6.74 -0.97 -6.28
CA PHE A 45 -6.74 0.33 -5.64
C PHE A 45 -5.52 0.42 -4.72
N LEU A 46 -4.73 1.48 -4.88
CA LEU A 46 -3.49 1.71 -4.12
C LEU A 46 -3.50 3.10 -3.51
N VAL A 47 -2.93 3.23 -2.31
CA VAL A 47 -2.68 4.54 -1.69
C VAL A 47 -1.36 5.10 -2.24
N ARG A 48 -1.39 6.32 -2.77
CA ARG A 48 -0.23 7.03 -3.34
C ARG A 48 -0.17 8.47 -2.85
N GLY A 49 1.02 9.05 -2.88
CA GLY A 49 1.28 10.45 -2.51
C GLY A 49 2.07 10.59 -1.20
N PRO A 50 2.51 11.82 -0.89
CA PRO A 50 3.17 12.11 0.38
C PRO A 50 2.18 12.01 1.55
N PRO A 51 2.65 11.90 2.81
CA PRO A 51 1.79 11.72 3.98
C PRO A 51 0.62 12.71 4.07
N TRP A 52 0.86 13.99 3.78
CA TRP A 52 -0.12 15.08 3.82
C TRP A 52 -1.09 15.15 2.62
N ALA A 53 -0.88 14.36 1.57
CA ALA A 53 -1.70 14.40 0.36
C ALA A 53 -1.96 12.99 -0.21
N ARG A 54 -2.13 12.00 0.67
CA ARG A 54 -2.44 10.63 0.27
C ARG A 54 -3.81 10.53 -0.40
N LYS A 55 -3.87 9.72 -1.44
CA LYS A 55 -5.10 9.41 -2.17
C LYS A 55 -5.15 7.96 -2.64
N ILE A 56 -6.35 7.41 -2.72
CA ILE A 56 -6.61 6.11 -3.31
C ILE A 56 -6.67 6.27 -4.83
N VAL A 57 -5.83 5.54 -5.55
CA VAL A 57 -5.72 5.56 -7.01
C VAL A 57 -6.11 4.19 -7.56
N LYS A 58 -6.97 4.16 -8.59
CA LYS A 58 -7.31 2.95 -9.34
C LYS A 58 -6.22 2.71 -10.40
N VAL A 59 -5.58 1.55 -10.34
CA VAL A 59 -4.49 1.17 -11.25
C VAL A 59 -4.88 -0.12 -11.95
N ALA A 60 -4.68 -0.19 -13.27
CA ALA A 60 -4.91 -1.44 -14.00
C ALA A 60 -3.90 -2.50 -13.55
N LYS A 61 -4.38 -3.72 -13.29
CA LYS A 61 -3.53 -4.88 -13.06
C LYS A 61 -2.87 -5.22 -14.40
N LYS A 62 -1.54 -5.16 -14.45
CA LYS A 62 -0.78 -5.59 -15.62
C LYS A 62 -0.55 -7.09 -15.50
N ASP A 63 -1.04 -7.86 -16.48
CA ASP A 63 -0.78 -9.30 -16.60
C ASP A 63 0.72 -9.61 -16.77
#